data_AF-A0A314KST5-F1
#
_entry.id   AF-A0A314KST5-F1
#
_cell.length_a   1.000
_cell.length_b   1.000
_cell.length_c   1.000
_cell.angle_alpha   90.00
_cell.angle_beta   90.00
_cell.angle_gamma   90.00
#
_symmetry.space_group_name_H-M   'P 1'
#
loop_
_entity.id
_entity.type
_entity.pdbx_description
1 polymer ?
#
loop_
_entity_poly.entity_id
_entity_poly.type
_entity_poly.pdbx_seq_one_letter_code
_entity_poly.pdbx_strand_id
1 'polypeptide(L)'
;EVNFPRNLKKLTLSSCQLPWSEISIKGNLENLEVLELESNAFEGEQWDVKDEEFQNLKLLTFYNMNVPSWNFSDMSFPNLQRVIFRNSRLKTNIPRSFGDLLLLQMIELSWCKYSRRTINSVEEIKKAQIEDMGNHEFKLII
;
A
#
# COMPACT_ATOMS: atom_id res chain seq x y z
N GLU A 1 -22.17 -8.94 -6.10
CA GLU A 1 -21.17 -8.21 -6.89
C GLU A 1 -21.27 -6.74 -6.49
N VAL A 2 -20.19 -6.13 -6.01
CA VAL A 2 -20.17 -4.71 -5.60
C VAL A 2 -19.61 -3.91 -6.77
N ASN A 3 -20.44 -3.05 -7.37
CA ASN A 3 -20.03 -2.19 -8.48
C ASN A 3 -19.73 -0.79 -7.97
N PHE A 4 -18.46 -0.38 -8.03
CA PHE A 4 -18.07 0.99 -7.73
C PHE A 4 -18.32 1.92 -8.92
N PRO A 5 -18.68 3.20 -8.68
CA PRO A 5 -18.84 4.16 -9.75
C PRO A 5 -17.50 4.44 -10.44
N ARG A 6 -17.49 4.52 -11.78
CA ARG A 6 -16.26 4.70 -12.57
C ARG A 6 -15.46 5.96 -12.22
N ASN A 7 -16.13 7.00 -11.72
CA ASN A 7 -15.49 8.26 -11.35
C ASN A 7 -15.04 8.30 -9.88
N LEU A 8 -15.05 7.16 -9.18
CA LEU A 8 -14.64 7.08 -7.78
C LEU A 8 -13.15 7.38 -7.65
N LYS A 9 -12.81 8.48 -6.98
CA LYS A 9 -11.42 8.88 -6.72
C LYS A 9 -10.91 8.47 -5.35
N LYS A 10 -11.80 8.29 -4.38
CA LYS A 10 -11.46 7.90 -3.02
C LYS A 10 -12.38 6.77 -2.58
N LEU A 11 -11.79 5.71 -2.05
CA LEU A 11 -12.48 4.56 -1.48
C LEU A 11 -11.93 4.30 -0.09
N THR A 12 -12.83 4.28 0.90
CA THR A 12 -12.53 3.86 2.27
C THR A 12 -13.32 2.58 2.55
N LEU A 13 -12.63 1.53 2.97
CA LEU A 13 -13.23 0.25 3.34
C LEU A 13 -12.95 -0.02 4.81
N SER A 14 -13.99 -0.40 5.55
CA SER A 14 -13.94 -0.63 6.99
C SER A 14 -14.98 -1.69 7.34
N SER A 15 -14.59 -2.67 8.15
CA SER A 15 -15.48 -3.75 8.63
C SER A 15 -16.24 -4.51 7.52
N CYS A 16 -15.65 -4.61 6.32
CA CYS A 16 -16.25 -5.34 5.20
C CYS A 16 -15.98 -6.84 5.23
N GLN A 17 -14.92 -7.27 5.93
CA GLN A 17 -14.51 -8.68 6.07
C GLN A 17 -14.32 -9.41 4.73
N LEU A 18 -13.91 -8.67 3.69
CA LEU A 18 -13.70 -9.24 2.36
C LEU A 18 -12.40 -10.04 2.33
N PRO A 19 -12.29 -11.15 1.60
CA PRO A 19 -11.01 -11.80 1.42
C PRO A 19 -10.08 -10.90 0.60
N TRP A 20 -8.78 -10.88 0.90
CA TRP A 20 -7.80 -10.10 0.11
C TRP A 20 -7.80 -10.45 -1.38
N SER A 21 -8.21 -11.67 -1.77
CA SER A 21 -8.37 -12.04 -3.18
C SER A 21 -9.44 -11.23 -3.93
N GLU A 22 -10.31 -10.53 -3.21
CA GLU A 22 -11.37 -9.67 -3.77
C GLU A 22 -11.02 -8.18 -3.81
N ILE A 23 -9.86 -7.77 -3.28
CA ILE A 23 -9.42 -6.37 -3.36
C ILE A 23 -9.10 -5.94 -4.80
N SER A 24 -8.71 -6.91 -5.64
CA SER A 24 -8.72 -6.86 -7.10
C SER A 24 -10.17 -6.76 -7.56
N ILE A 25 -10.79 -5.62 -7.29
CA ILE A 25 -12.20 -5.42 -7.53
C ILE A 25 -12.41 -5.47 -9.04
N LYS A 26 -13.28 -6.38 -9.52
CA LYS A 26 -13.74 -6.44 -10.92
C LYS A 26 -14.47 -5.17 -11.39
N GLY A 27 -14.61 -4.16 -10.54
CA GLY A 27 -15.12 -2.84 -10.88
C GLY A 27 -13.98 -1.90 -11.26
N ASN A 28 -14.15 -1.15 -12.35
CA ASN A 28 -13.24 -0.09 -12.80
C ASN A 28 -12.89 0.91 -11.67
N LEU A 29 -11.90 0.58 -10.86
CA LEU A 29 -11.18 1.51 -9.97
C LEU A 29 -10.08 2.24 -10.75
N GLU A 30 -10.21 2.30 -12.07
CA GLU A 30 -9.28 2.95 -12.97
C GLU A 30 -8.99 4.38 -12.52
N ASN A 31 -9.98 5.11 -11.98
CA ASN A 31 -9.81 6.49 -11.53
C ASN A 31 -9.51 6.66 -10.03
N LEU A 32 -9.28 5.56 -9.31
CA LEU A 32 -9.05 5.61 -7.87
C LEU A 32 -7.70 6.23 -7.56
N GLU A 33 -7.70 7.35 -6.85
CA GLU A 33 -6.50 8.07 -6.43
C GLU A 33 -6.15 7.82 -4.95
N VAL A 34 -7.13 7.47 -4.12
CA VAL A 34 -6.97 7.27 -2.68
C VAL A 34 -7.68 5.98 -2.24
N LEU A 35 -6.94 5.08 -1.61
CA LEU A 35 -7.46 3.85 -1.00
C LEU A 35 -7.13 3.86 0.49
N GLU A 36 -8.17 3.84 1.32
CA GLU A 36 -8.06 3.82 2.77
C GLU A 36 -8.65 2.50 3.29
N LEU A 37 -7.80 1.70 3.92
CA LEU A 37 -8.17 0.41 4.51
C LEU A 37 -8.14 0.54 6.02
N GLU A 38 -9.27 0.26 6.64
CA GLU A 38 -9.44 0.34 8.09
C GLU A 38 -9.64 -1.04 8.73
N SER A 39 -9.90 -1.06 10.03
CA SER A 39 -10.17 -2.26 10.82
C SER A 39 -11.12 -3.22 10.12
N ASN A 40 -10.70 -4.47 9.97
CA ASN A 40 -11.49 -5.56 9.38
C ASN A 40 -12.05 -5.24 7.98
N ALA A 41 -11.40 -4.35 7.21
CA ALA A 41 -11.76 -4.13 5.80
C ALA A 41 -11.59 -5.42 4.98
N PHE A 42 -10.46 -6.10 5.20
CA PHE A 42 -10.12 -7.37 4.55
C PHE A 42 -9.64 -8.43 5.55
N GLU A 43 -9.82 -9.70 5.17
CA GLU A 43 -9.40 -10.90 5.88
C GLU A 43 -8.42 -11.74 5.06
N GLY A 44 -7.58 -12.49 5.77
CA GLY A 44 -6.49 -13.29 5.20
C GLY A 44 -5.11 -12.70 5.48
N GLU A 45 -4.09 -13.47 5.12
CA GLU A 45 -2.69 -13.15 5.46
C GLU A 45 -1.89 -12.56 4.30
N GLN A 46 -2.42 -12.58 3.08
CA GLN A 46 -1.69 -12.21 1.88
C GLN A 46 -2.54 -11.35 0.93
N TRP A 47 -1.95 -10.25 0.46
CA TRP A 47 -2.48 -9.40 -0.60
C TRP A 47 -1.53 -9.41 -1.80
N ASP A 48 -1.91 -10.15 -2.85
CA ASP A 48 -1.20 -10.15 -4.12
C ASP A 48 -1.86 -9.17 -5.07
N VAL A 49 -1.17 -8.06 -5.33
CA VAL A 49 -1.62 -7.06 -6.30
C VAL A 49 -1.22 -7.55 -7.68
N LYS A 50 -2.18 -7.56 -8.61
CA LYS A 50 -1.94 -8.01 -9.97
C LYS A 50 -1.35 -6.89 -10.80
N ASP A 51 -0.67 -7.28 -11.88
CA ASP A 51 -0.18 -6.35 -12.88
C ASP A 51 -1.30 -5.43 -13.36
N GLU A 52 -0.96 -4.18 -13.63
CA GLU A 52 -1.89 -3.15 -14.10
C GLU A 52 -3.01 -2.77 -13.10
N GLU A 53 -2.94 -3.19 -11.84
CA GLU A 53 -3.88 -2.71 -10.81
C GLU A 53 -3.45 -1.37 -10.21
N PHE A 54 -4.44 -0.62 -9.70
CA PHE A 54 -4.24 0.64 -8.98
C PHE A 54 -3.42 1.70 -9.75
N GLN A 55 -3.62 1.77 -11.07
CA GLN A 55 -2.81 2.61 -11.96
C GLN A 55 -2.84 4.09 -11.62
N ASN A 56 -3.94 4.61 -11.09
CA ASN A 56 -4.06 6.02 -10.71
C ASN A 56 -3.92 6.26 -9.20
N LEU A 57 -3.62 5.22 -8.43
CA LEU A 57 -3.56 5.32 -6.98
C LEU A 57 -2.34 6.15 -6.56
N LYS A 58 -2.56 7.21 -5.80
CA LYS A 58 -1.53 8.13 -5.29
C LYS A 58 -1.29 7.96 -3.80
N LEU A 59 -2.32 7.57 -3.06
CA LEU A 59 -2.28 7.39 -1.61
C LEU A 59 -2.92 6.06 -1.21
N LEU A 60 -2.16 5.28 -0.45
CA LEU A 60 -2.62 4.05 0.18
C LEU A 60 -2.45 4.16 1.69
N THR A 61 -3.51 3.91 2.46
CA THR A 61 -3.45 3.99 3.92
C THR A 61 -3.99 2.75 4.62
N PHE A 62 -3.31 2.33 5.69
CA PHE A 62 -3.72 1.24 6.59
C PHE A 62 -3.96 1.79 8.00
N TYR A 63 -5.21 1.78 8.46
CA TYR A 63 -5.59 2.31 9.75
C TYR A 63 -6.13 1.24 10.68
N ASN A 64 -5.56 1.14 11.89
CA ASN A 64 -6.07 0.29 12.97
C ASN A 64 -6.33 -1.17 12.54
N MET A 65 -5.37 -1.78 11.83
CA MET A 65 -5.52 -3.14 11.32
C MET A 65 -4.24 -3.97 11.42
N ASN A 66 -4.39 -5.29 11.27
CA ASN A 66 -3.27 -6.17 11.00
C ASN A 66 -2.96 -6.11 9.51
N VAL A 67 -1.80 -5.58 9.16
CA VAL A 67 -1.38 -5.47 7.76
C VAL A 67 -1.00 -6.88 7.26
N PRO A 68 -1.48 -7.32 6.09
CA PRO A 68 -1.14 -8.63 5.56
C PRO A 68 0.32 -8.65 5.09
N SER A 69 0.86 -9.84 4.78
CA SER A 69 1.91 -9.92 3.78
C SER A 69 1.35 -9.37 2.48
N TRP A 70 2.12 -8.63 1.71
CA TRP A 70 1.66 -8.23 0.39
C TRP A 70 2.80 -8.31 -0.61
N ASN A 71 2.47 -8.44 -1.89
CA ASN A 71 3.44 -8.50 -2.97
C ASN A 71 2.87 -7.83 -4.23
N PHE A 72 3.75 -7.23 -5.03
CA PHE A 72 3.39 -6.60 -6.29
C PHE A 72 4.61 -6.51 -7.21
N SER A 73 4.34 -6.48 -8.52
CA SER A 73 5.34 -6.26 -9.57
C SER A 73 5.57 -4.76 -9.83
N ASP A 74 6.59 -4.42 -10.59
CA ASP A 74 6.88 -3.06 -11.08
C ASP A 74 5.77 -2.49 -11.99
N MET A 75 4.85 -3.33 -12.49
CA MET A 75 3.68 -2.90 -13.26
C MET A 75 2.50 -2.44 -12.40
N SER A 76 2.60 -2.58 -11.08
CA SER A 76 1.57 -2.17 -10.11
C SER A 76 1.91 -0.81 -9.49
N PHE A 77 0.89 -0.01 -9.16
CA PHE A 77 1.06 1.28 -8.47
C PHE A 77 2.00 2.32 -9.13
N PRO A 78 2.02 2.49 -10.47
CA PRO A 78 2.96 3.38 -11.13
C PRO A 78 2.87 4.85 -10.69
N ASN A 79 1.70 5.28 -10.17
CA ASN A 79 1.44 6.64 -9.72
C ASN A 79 1.44 6.82 -8.20
N LEU A 80 1.85 5.80 -7.44
CA LEU A 80 1.77 5.84 -5.99
C LEU A 80 2.83 6.76 -5.40
N GLN A 81 2.37 7.71 -4.59
CA GLN A 81 3.21 8.74 -3.98
C GLN A 81 3.41 8.51 -2.48
N ARG A 82 2.41 7.98 -1.79
CA ARG A 82 2.44 7.87 -0.33
C ARG A 82 1.82 6.56 0.15
N VAL A 83 2.51 5.94 1.10
CA VAL A 83 2.00 4.80 1.87
C VAL A 83 2.03 5.15 3.34
N ILE A 84 0.89 5.07 4.00
CA ILE A 84 0.76 5.46 5.41
C ILE A 84 0.17 4.29 6.20
N PHE A 85 0.88 3.88 7.24
CA PHE A 85 0.37 2.96 8.23
C PHE A 85 0.19 3.72 9.53
N ARG A 86 -1.02 3.64 10.09
CA ARG A 86 -1.36 4.34 11.32
C ARG A 86 -2.05 3.43 12.30
N ASN A 87 -1.52 3.36 13.52
CA ASN A 87 -2.06 2.51 14.59
C ASN A 87 -2.20 1.04 14.15
N SER A 88 -1.30 0.57 13.27
CA SER A 88 -1.42 -0.74 12.62
C SER A 88 -0.31 -1.69 13.07
N ARG A 89 -0.54 -3.00 12.92
CA ARG A 89 0.45 -4.04 13.23
C ARG A 89 1.04 -4.61 11.94
N LEU A 90 2.34 -4.39 11.74
CA LEU A 90 3.11 -4.92 10.62
C LEU A 90 3.95 -6.11 11.11
N LYS A 91 3.52 -7.33 10.80
CA LYS A 91 4.24 -8.55 11.20
C LYS A 91 5.26 -8.99 10.13
N THR A 92 5.12 -8.48 8.92
CA THR A 92 5.80 -8.91 7.71
C THR A 92 6.70 -7.81 7.18
N ASN A 93 7.49 -8.13 6.15
CA ASN A 93 8.31 -7.14 5.47
C ASN A 93 7.45 -6.29 4.55
N ILE A 94 7.81 -5.02 4.42
CA ILE A 94 7.31 -4.20 3.32
C ILE A 94 8.07 -4.64 2.04
N PRO A 95 7.40 -4.86 0.91
CA PRO A 95 8.04 -5.28 -0.33
C PRO A 95 9.12 -4.34 -0.78
N ARG A 96 10.22 -4.93 -1.24
CA ARG A 96 11.31 -4.18 -1.84
C ARG A 96 10.90 -3.47 -3.13
N SER A 97 9.86 -3.93 -3.82
CA SER A 97 9.31 -3.29 -5.02
C SER A 97 8.91 -1.82 -4.80
N PHE A 98 8.66 -1.37 -3.56
CA PHE A 98 8.50 0.06 -3.28
C PHE A 98 9.76 0.89 -3.56
N GLY A 99 10.94 0.27 -3.48
CA GLY A 99 12.21 0.89 -3.85
C GLY A 99 12.26 1.31 -5.31
N ASP A 100 11.51 0.61 -6.17
CA ASP A 100 11.52 0.80 -7.63
C ASP A 100 10.40 1.74 -8.12
N LEU A 101 9.52 2.22 -7.21
CA LEU A 101 8.43 3.12 -7.57
C LEU A 101 8.94 4.55 -7.80
N LEU A 102 8.91 4.98 -9.06
CA LEU A 102 9.43 6.28 -9.52
C LEU A 102 8.82 7.50 -8.82
N LEU A 103 7.54 7.44 -8.47
CA LEU A 103 6.79 8.57 -7.92
C LEU A 103 6.61 8.51 -6.40
N LEU A 104 7.16 7.49 -5.74
CA LEU A 104 7.00 7.30 -4.31
C LEU A 104 7.77 8.40 -3.55
N GLN A 105 7.06 9.19 -2.74
CA GLN A 105 7.63 10.30 -1.98
C GLN A 105 7.73 9.99 -0.49
N MET A 106 6.87 9.11 0.04
CA MET A 106 6.80 8.89 1.47
C MET A 106 6.32 7.50 1.86
N ILE A 107 6.98 6.94 2.88
CA ILE A 107 6.43 5.87 3.71
C ILE A 107 6.37 6.36 5.16
N GLU A 108 5.20 6.26 5.78
CA GLU A 108 4.97 6.63 7.18
C GLU A 108 4.46 5.45 8.00
N LEU A 109 5.08 5.20 9.16
CA LEU A 109 4.72 4.18 10.14
C LEU A 109 4.33 4.82 11.49
N SER A 110 3.21 5.52 11.58
CA SER A 110 2.83 6.22 12.81
C SER A 110 2.08 5.34 13.81
N TRP A 111 2.52 5.34 15.07
CA TRP A 111 1.91 4.55 16.17
C TRP A 111 1.79 3.06 15.85
N CYS A 112 2.71 2.52 15.04
CA CYS A 112 2.63 1.14 14.56
C CYS A 112 3.38 0.16 15.47
N LYS A 113 2.92 -1.10 15.45
CA LYS A 113 3.65 -2.23 16.03
C LYS A 113 4.33 -2.99 14.91
N TYR A 114 5.65 -2.90 14.81
CA TYR A 114 6.44 -3.52 13.74
C TYR A 114 7.56 -4.41 14.28
N SER A 115 8.03 -5.34 13.45
CA SER A 115 9.19 -6.18 13.76
C SER A 115 10.51 -5.51 13.35
N ARG A 116 11.66 -6.05 13.82
CA ARG A 116 12.97 -5.61 13.33
C ARG A 116 13.13 -5.84 11.82
N ARG A 117 12.50 -6.88 11.27
CA ARG A 117 12.55 -7.17 9.83
C ARG A 117 11.80 -6.11 9.02
N THR A 118 10.66 -5.64 9.53
CA THR A 118 9.89 -4.54 8.93
C THR A 118 10.73 -3.27 8.85
N ILE A 119 11.45 -2.92 9.94
CA ILE A 119 12.37 -1.78 9.96
C ILE A 119 13.48 -1.94 8.91
N ASN A 120 14.13 -3.11 8.86
CA ASN A 120 15.17 -3.35 7.86
C ASN A 120 14.62 -3.20 6.43
N SER A 121 13.40 -3.68 6.15
CA SER A 121 12.81 -3.55 4.81
C SER A 121 12.52 -2.10 4.42
N VAL A 122 12.05 -1.24 5.33
CA VAL A 122 11.80 0.18 4.99
C VAL A 122 13.09 0.97 4.83
N GLU A 123 14.15 0.62 5.56
CA GLU A 123 15.47 1.21 5.36
C GLU A 123 16.10 0.77 4.03
N GLU A 124 15.91 -0.50 3.62
CA GLU A 124 16.32 -0.98 2.29
C GLU A 124 15.58 -0.22 1.18
N ILE A 125 14.26 -0.01 1.31
CA ILE A 125 13.47 0.78 0.35
C ILE A 125 13.96 2.22 0.29
N LYS A 126 14.21 2.85 1.45
CA LYS A 126 14.76 4.20 1.53
C LYS A 126 16.11 4.30 0.82
N LYS A 127 16.98 3.31 1.02
CA LYS A 127 18.27 3.24 0.37
C LYS A 127 18.12 3.14 -1.14
N ALA A 128 17.28 2.23 -1.64
CA ALA A 128 17.01 2.09 -3.08
C ALA A 128 16.47 3.39 -3.70
N GLN A 129 15.52 4.05 -3.03
CA GLN A 129 14.98 5.33 -3.47
C GLN A 129 16.05 6.42 -3.57
N ILE A 130 16.94 6.53 -2.59
CA ILE A 130 17.94 7.60 -2.55
C ILE A 130 19.14 7.30 -3.47
N GLU A 131 19.67 6.08 -3.42
CA GLU A 131 20.93 5.70 -4.09
C GLU A 131 20.69 5.23 -5.53
N ASP A 132 19.69 4.37 -5.76
CA ASP A 132 19.45 3.75 -7.06
C ASP A 132 18.53 4.63 -7.93
N MET A 133 17.48 5.20 -7.32
CA MET A 133 16.47 6.01 -8.04
C MET A 133 16.78 7.52 -8.04
N GLY A 134 17.77 7.98 -7.28
CA GLY A 134 18.12 9.41 -7.16
C GLY A 134 17.03 10.27 -6.50
N ASN A 135 16.08 9.66 -5.80
CA ASN A 135 14.97 10.33 -5.12
C ASN A 135 15.40 10.84 -3.74
N HIS A 136 16.22 11.89 -3.73
CA HIS A 136 16.77 12.49 -2.50
C HIS A 136 15.70 13.13 -1.59
N GLU A 137 14.50 13.41 -2.12
CA GLU A 137 13.38 13.98 -1.37
C GLU A 137 12.50 12.91 -0.71
N PHE A 138 12.79 11.61 -0.90
CA PHE A 138 12.04 10.53 -0.29
C PHE A 138 12.06 10.60 1.25
N LYS A 139 10.89 10.49 1.87
CA LYS A 139 10.72 10.58 3.32
C LYS A 139 10.32 9.24 3.92
N LEU A 140 11.12 8.77 4.87
CA LEU A 140 10.75 7.69 5.78
C LEU A 140 10.44 8.28 7.14
N ILE A 141 9.21 8.10 7.62
CA ILE A 141 8.75 8.56 8.92
C ILE A 141 8.34 7.33 9.73
N ILE A 142 8.88 7.16 10.94
CA ILE A 142 8.65 6.02 11.83
C ILE A 142 8.38 6.54 13.24
#